data_AF-A0A0N5BBL2-F1
#
_entry.id   AF-A0A0N5BBL2-F1
#
_cell.length_a   1.000
_cell.length_b   1.000
_cell.length_c   1.000
_cell.angle_alpha   90.00
_cell.angle_beta   90.00
_cell.angle_gamma   90.00
#
_symmetry.space_group_name_H-M   'P 1'
#
loop_
_entity.id
_entity.type
_entity.pdbx_description
1 polymer ?
#
loop_
_entity_poly.entity_id
_entity_poly.type
_entity_poly.pdbx_seq_one_letter_code
_entity_poly.pdbx_strand_id
1 'polypeptide(L)'
;MNYKVIIFLFLTFIQNSVERKKFTRFQVVGATGRLFCGKHASPRTQVLLTDHLSYGLKILSRIHSNTDGIFYVSGSERKVFPISK
;
A
#
# COMPACT_ATOMS: atom_id res chain seq x y z
N MET A 1 37.75 10.79 -32.31
CA MET A 1 36.92 10.53 -31.11
C MET A 1 37.57 9.40 -30.34
N ASN A 2 38.08 9.65 -29.14
CA ASN A 2 38.97 8.71 -28.42
C ASN A 2 38.15 7.61 -27.73
N TYR A 3 38.54 6.34 -27.85
CA TYR A 3 37.82 5.19 -27.26
C TYR A 3 37.57 5.35 -25.74
N LYS A 4 38.48 6.05 -25.05
CA LYS A 4 38.34 6.41 -23.63
C LYS A 4 37.09 7.25 -23.33
N VAL A 5 36.70 8.15 -24.24
CA VAL A 5 35.51 9.01 -24.09
C VAL A 5 34.24 8.18 -24.23
N ILE A 6 34.24 7.21 -25.15
CA ILE A 6 33.11 6.30 -25.39
C ILE A 6 32.88 5.41 -24.16
N ILE A 7 33.95 4.85 -23.59
CA ILE A 7 33.87 4.02 -22.37
C ILE A 7 33.36 4.84 -21.18
N PHE A 8 33.82 6.09 -21.02
CA PHE A 8 33.38 6.98 -19.96
C PHE A 8 31.88 7.33 -20.08
N LEU A 9 31.42 7.64 -21.29
CA LEU A 9 29.99 7.89 -21.56
C LEU A 9 29.13 6.64 -21.31
N PHE A 10 29.64 5.45 -21.64
CA PHE A 10 28.92 4.20 -21.41
C PHE A 10 28.81 3.87 -19.91
N LEU A 11 29.89 4.05 -19.15
CA LEU A 11 29.89 3.85 -17.69
C LEU A 11 28.96 4.83 -16.98
N THR A 12 28.98 6.11 -17.36
CA THR A 12 28.08 7.12 -16.80
C THR A 12 26.61 6.85 -17.17
N PHE A 13 26.34 6.38 -18.38
CA PHE A 13 24.98 5.99 -18.79
C PHE A 13 24.44 4.79 -17.98
N ILE A 14 25.28 3.76 -17.77
CA ILE A 14 24.90 2.59 -16.95
C ILE A 14 24.61 3.00 -15.50
N GLN A 15 25.47 3.82 -14.90
CA GLN A 15 25.28 4.30 -13.52
C GLN A 15 23.96 5.06 -13.36
N ASN A 16 23.64 5.96 -14.30
CA ASN A 16 22.37 6.70 -14.30
C ASN A 16 21.13 5.80 -14.53
N SER A 17 21.28 4.70 -15.27
CA SER A 17 20.19 3.74 -15.50
C SER A 17 19.87 2.91 -14.25
N VAL A 18 20.90 2.51 -13.49
CA VAL A 18 20.74 1.69 -12.28
C VAL A 18 20.11 2.48 -11.12
N GLU A 19 20.41 3.78 -10.99
CA GLU A 19 19.81 4.62 -9.93
C GLU A 19 18.29 4.81 -10.05
N ARG A 20 17.68 4.49 -11.19
CA ARG A 20 16.23 4.66 -11.42
C ARG A 20 15.38 3.43 -11.09
N LYS A 21 15.88 2.47 -10.30
CA LYS A 21 15.04 1.36 -9.80
C LYS A 21 14.00 1.89 -8.81
N LYS A 22 12.79 2.19 -9.29
CA LYS A 22 11.62 2.48 -8.46
C LYS A 22 11.38 1.32 -7.51
N PHE A 23 11.55 1.52 -6.20
CA PHE A 23 11.19 0.52 -5.21
C PHE A 23 9.67 0.42 -5.13
N THR A 24 9.13 -0.77 -5.38
CA THR A 24 7.74 -1.04 -5.06
C THR A 24 7.67 -1.48 -3.59
N ARG A 25 7.00 -0.70 -2.73
CA ARG A 25 6.70 -1.13 -1.36
C ARG A 25 5.32 -1.77 -1.34
N PHE A 26 5.28 -3.04 -0.93
CA PHE A 26 4.03 -3.73 -0.60
C PHE A 26 3.76 -3.53 0.89
N GLN A 27 2.60 -3.01 1.24
CA GLN A 27 2.15 -2.92 2.63
C GLN A 27 0.84 -3.67 2.78
N VAL A 28 0.75 -4.45 3.85
CA VAL A 28 -0.46 -5.17 4.26
C VAL A 28 -0.88 -4.59 5.60
N VAL A 29 -2.14 -4.22 5.73
CA VAL A 29 -2.73 -3.67 6.95
C VAL A 29 -3.95 -4.48 7.31
N GLY A 30 -4.10 -4.79 8.59
CA GLY A 30 -5.25 -5.48 9.15
C GLY A 30 -5.76 -4.80 10.40
N ALA A 31 -7.06 -4.90 10.63
CA ALA A 31 -7.73 -4.44 11.84
C ALA A 31 -8.72 -5.51 12.31
N THR A 32 -8.81 -5.70 13.62
CA THR A 32 -9.75 -6.60 14.28
C THR A 32 -10.48 -5.85 15.38
N GLY A 33 -11.73 -6.20 15.63
CA GLY A 33 -12.53 -5.54 16.67
C GLY A 33 -13.91 -6.15 16.82
N ARG A 34 -14.72 -5.52 17.67
CA ARG A 34 -16.10 -5.93 17.94
C ARG A 34 -17.02 -4.71 17.95
N LEU A 35 -18.13 -4.80 17.23
CA LEU A 35 -19.12 -3.75 17.07
C LEU A 35 -20.28 -3.95 18.04
N PHE A 36 -20.73 -2.85 18.64
CA PHE A 36 -21.85 -2.81 19.56
C PHE A 36 -22.84 -1.71 19.15
N CYS A 37 -24.14 -1.99 19.32
CA CYS A 37 -25.22 -1.01 19.27
C CYS A 37 -25.83 -0.92 20.68
N GLY A 38 -25.43 0.10 21.44
CA GLY A 38 -25.71 0.16 22.87
C GLY A 38 -25.04 -0.98 23.63
N LYS A 39 -25.83 -1.81 24.33
CA LYS A 39 -25.34 -2.99 25.08
C LYS A 39 -25.31 -4.28 24.26
N HIS A 40 -25.78 -4.25 23.02
CA HIS A 40 -25.91 -5.45 22.17
C HIS A 40 -24.81 -5.50 21.12
N ALA A 41 -24.31 -6.69 20.83
CA ALA A 41 -23.44 -6.90 19.68
C ALA A 41 -24.18 -6.48 18.39
N SER A 42 -23.44 -5.92 17.43
CA SER A 42 -23.98 -5.45 16.15
C SER A 42 -23.62 -6.44 15.04
N PRO A 43 -24.50 -7.41 14.74
CA PRO A 43 -24.21 -8.45 13.77
C PRO A 43 -24.43 -7.98 12.33
N ARG A 44 -23.70 -8.61 11.40
CA ARG A 44 -23.82 -8.37 9.94
C ARG A 44 -23.64 -6.90 9.55
N THR A 45 -22.91 -6.13 10.35
CA THR A 45 -22.62 -4.73 10.09
C THR A 45 -21.44 -4.61 9.16
N GLN A 46 -21.59 -3.76 8.14
CA GLN A 46 -20.56 -3.57 7.14
C GLN A 46 -19.37 -2.81 7.71
N VAL A 47 -18.16 -3.33 7.50
CA VAL A 47 -16.89 -2.70 7.87
C VAL A 47 -16.06 -2.47 6.61
N LEU A 48 -15.54 -1.24 6.48
CA LEU A 48 -14.70 -0.81 5.36
C LEU A 48 -13.31 -0.48 5.88
N LEU A 49 -12.28 -1.08 5.27
CA LEU A 49 -10.90 -0.66 5.47
C LEU A 49 -10.54 0.33 4.37
N THR A 50 -10.15 1.56 4.74
CA THR A 50 -9.90 2.64 3.78
C THR A 50 -8.53 3.27 3.96
N ASP A 51 -7.89 3.66 2.85
CA ASP A 51 -6.68 4.48 2.86
C ASP A 51 -7.06 5.97 2.84
N HIS A 52 -6.84 6.66 3.95
CA HIS A 52 -7.12 8.09 4.11
C HIS A 52 -6.05 9.00 3.46
N LEU A 53 -4.89 8.45 3.10
CA LEU A 53 -3.80 9.19 2.48
C LEU A 53 -3.89 9.23 0.94
N SER A 54 -4.80 8.46 0.36
CA SER A 54 -5.09 8.52 -1.07
C SER A 54 -5.97 9.74 -1.36
N TYR A 55 -5.75 10.43 -2.49
CA TYR A 55 -6.66 11.49 -2.93
C TYR A 55 -8.04 10.87 -3.23
N GLY A 56 -8.98 10.99 -2.29
CA GLY A 56 -10.30 10.36 -2.31
C GLY A 56 -10.42 9.13 -1.39
N LEU A 57 -11.66 8.70 -1.12
CA LEU A 57 -11.93 7.55 -0.24
C LEU A 57 -11.57 6.23 -0.95
N LYS A 58 -10.33 5.77 -0.82
CA LYS A 58 -9.91 4.49 -1.38
C LYS A 58 -10.27 3.35 -0.43
N ILE A 59 -11.17 2.47 -0.87
CA ILE A 59 -11.53 1.25 -0.13
C ILE A 59 -10.52 0.14 -0.45
N LEU A 60 -9.83 -0.36 0.57
CA LEU A 60 -8.88 -1.46 0.49
C LEU A 60 -9.58 -2.82 0.62
N SER A 61 -10.59 -2.90 1.49
CA SER A 61 -11.34 -4.13 1.75
C SER A 61 -12.70 -3.85 2.38
N ARG A 62 -13.64 -4.79 2.20
CA ARG A 62 -15.00 -4.73 2.69
C ARG A 62 -15.39 -6.08 3.26
N ILE A 63 -15.88 -6.10 4.49
CA ILE A 63 -16.41 -7.30 5.14
C ILE A 63 -17.67 -6.97 5.92
N HIS A 64 -18.28 -7.99 6.53
CA HIS A 64 -19.33 -7.84 7.52
C HIS A 64 -18.90 -8.46 8.84
N SER A 65 -19.35 -7.88 9.95
CA SER A 65 -19.20 -8.50 11.27
C SER A 65 -20.00 -9.80 11.37
N ASN A 66 -19.53 -10.73 12.20
CA ASN A 66 -20.23 -11.99 12.48
C ASN A 66 -21.43 -11.77 13.41
N THR A 67 -22.08 -12.85 13.86
CA THR A 67 -23.23 -12.82 14.79
C THR A 67 -22.90 -12.18 16.14
N ASP A 68 -21.63 -12.22 16.55
CA ASP A 68 -21.13 -11.63 17.78
C ASP A 68 -20.63 -10.19 17.61
N GLY A 69 -20.81 -9.59 16.43
CA GLY A 69 -20.30 -8.27 16.09
C GLY A 69 -18.79 -8.22 15.88
N ILE A 70 -18.09 -9.35 15.92
CA ILE A 70 -16.64 -9.44 15.72
C ILE A 70 -16.32 -9.30 14.22
N PHE A 71 -15.27 -8.57 13.90
CA PHE A 71 -14.79 -8.38 12.54
C PHE A 71 -13.27 -8.52 12.48
N TYR A 72 -12.78 -9.01 11.34
CA TYR A 72 -11.37 -9.01 10.96
C TYR A 72 -11.28 -8.56 9.51
N VAL A 73 -10.70 -7.39 9.26
CA VAL A 73 -10.55 -6.83 7.92
C VAL A 73 -9.08 -6.65 7.60
N SER A 74 -8.65 -7.10 6.44
CA SER A 74 -7.30 -6.87 5.93
C SER A 74 -7.34 -6.42 4.49
N GLY A 75 -6.33 -5.64 4.11
CA GLY A 75 -6.15 -5.12 2.76
C GLY A 75 -4.67 -4.91 2.49
N SER A 76 -4.32 -4.87 1.22
CA SER A 76 -2.96 -4.59 0.78
C SER A 76 -2.96 -3.46 -0.23
N GLU A 77 -1.90 -2.67 -0.20
CA GLU A 77 -1.71 -1.56 -1.10
C GLU A 77 -0.30 -1.60 -1.69
N ARG A 78 -0.20 -1.34 -2.99
CA ARG A 78 1.06 -1.28 -3.72
C ARG A 78 1.32 0.16 -4.12
N LYS A 79 2.09 0.90 -3.31
CA LYS A 79 2.53 2.25 -3.68
C LYS A 79 3.94 2.22 -4.26
N VAL A 80 4.08 2.79 -5.45
CA VAL A 80 5.36 3.06 -6.09
C VAL A 80 5.84 4.39 -5.52
N PHE A 81 6.82 4.34 -4.62
CA PHE A 81 7.45 5.56 -4.12
C PHE A 81 8.65 5.86 -5.04
N PRO A 82 8.72 7.06 -5.64
CA PRO A 82 9.99 7.52 -6.18
C PRO A 82 10.98 7.61 -5.02
N ILE A 83 12.20 7.11 -5.21
CA ILE A 83 13.28 7.32 -4.24
C ILE A 83 13.59 8.81 -4.28
N SER A 84 13.07 9.56 -3.31
CA SER A 84 13.59 10.90 -3.01
C SER A 84 14.85 10.69 -2.19
N LYS A 85 16.01 11.09 -2.74
CA LYS A 85 17.22 11.35 -1.95
C LYS A 85 16.98 12.60 -1.09
#